data_AF-A0A369Y5G4-F1
#
_entry.id   AF-A0A369Y5G4-F1
#
_cell.length_a   1.000
_cell.length_b   1.000
_cell.length_c   1.000
_cell.angle_alpha   90.00
_cell.angle_beta   90.00
_cell.angle_gamma   90.00
#
_symmetry.space_group_name_H-M   'P 1'
#
loop_
_entity.id
_entity.type
_entity.pdbx_description
1 polymer ?
#
loop_
_entity_poly.entity_id
_entity_poly.type
_entity_poly.pdbx_seq_one_letter_code
_entity_poly.pdbx_strand_id
1 'polypeptide(L)'
;MIHKAKVEIFDFDFSCKNRDHKLLRTRAAFGGMPYNEAGPKITDRCIQCGLCYKKCSFKAIEKGTPYRVISERCDDCGDCISVCPVGAIDLSSPF
;
A
#
# COMPACT_ATOMS: atom_id res chain seq x y z
N MET A 1 14.22 -3.14 29.13
CA MET A 1 12.80 -2.77 29.08
C MET A 1 12.53 -2.09 27.74
N ILE A 2 11.52 -2.53 26.98
CA ILE A 2 11.13 -1.89 25.72
C ILE A 2 10.24 -0.69 26.09
N HIS A 3 10.76 0.52 25.94
CA HIS A 3 10.02 1.75 26.29
C HIS A 3 9.33 2.40 25.09
N LYS A 4 9.70 1.99 23.87
CA LYS A 4 9.16 2.48 22.59
C LYS A 4 9.32 1.38 21.54
N ALA A 5 8.33 1.19 20.66
CA ALA A 5 8.53 0.42 19.43
C ALA A 5 7.52 0.79 18.35
N LYS A 6 7.86 0.45 17.10
CA LYS A 6 6.92 0.31 15.99
C LYS A 6 6.70 -1.19 15.76
N VAL A 7 5.46 -1.58 15.54
CA VAL A 7 5.03 -2.96 15.33
C VAL A 7 4.30 -3.03 14.00
N GLU A 8 4.58 -4.09 13.24
CA GLU A 8 3.90 -4.36 11.99
C GLU A 8 3.45 -5.81 11.95
N ILE A 9 2.18 -6.02 11.65
CA ILE A 9 1.54 -7.33 11.57
C ILE A 9 1.06 -7.52 10.14
N PHE A 10 1.51 -8.61 9.52
CA PHE A 10 1.07 -9.03 8.20
C PHE A 10 0.17 -10.25 8.34
N ASP A 11 -1.11 -10.08 8.02
CA ASP A 11 -2.07 -11.17 7.94
C ASP A 11 -2.34 -11.48 6.46
N PHE A 12 -1.83 -12.63 5.99
CA PHE A 12 -1.91 -13.03 4.59
C PHE A 12 -3.04 -14.02 4.32
N ASP A 13 -3.77 -13.78 3.23
CA ASP A 13 -4.72 -14.72 2.62
C ASP A 13 -4.45 -14.81 1.12
N PHE A 14 -3.33 -15.44 0.75
CA PHE A 14 -2.86 -15.49 -0.63
C PHE A 14 -3.86 -16.12 -1.61
N SER A 15 -4.71 -17.02 -1.10
CA SER A 15 -5.76 -17.68 -1.88
C SER A 15 -7.09 -16.93 -1.86
N CYS A 16 -7.21 -15.81 -1.15
CA CYS A 16 -8.46 -15.07 -0.97
C CYS A 16 -9.63 -15.96 -0.51
N LYS A 17 -9.39 -16.89 0.44
CA LYS A 17 -10.42 -17.78 0.97
C LYS A 17 -11.37 -17.07 1.94
N ASN A 18 -10.86 -16.09 2.69
CA ASN A 18 -11.56 -15.42 3.77
C ASN A 18 -11.88 -13.94 3.45
N ARG A 19 -11.21 -13.35 2.45
CA ARG A 19 -11.36 -11.93 2.07
C ARG A 19 -11.09 -11.70 0.59
N ASP A 20 -11.52 -10.56 0.08
CA ASP A 20 -11.38 -10.16 -1.32
C ASP A 20 -9.94 -9.78 -1.72
N HIS A 21 -9.02 -9.66 -0.77
CA HIS A 21 -7.63 -9.21 -0.94
C HIS A 21 -6.63 -10.11 -0.19
N LYS A 22 -5.34 -10.00 -0.52
CA LYS A 22 -4.32 -10.97 -0.06
C LYS A 22 -3.60 -10.61 1.23
N LEU A 23 -3.64 -9.35 1.66
CA LEU A 23 -2.90 -8.86 2.81
C LEU A 23 -3.76 -7.89 3.61
N LEU A 24 -3.86 -8.13 4.90
CA LEU A 24 -4.25 -7.11 5.86
C LEU A 24 -3.01 -6.76 6.70
N ARG A 25 -2.55 -5.52 6.57
CA ARG A 25 -1.36 -5.00 7.22
C ARG A 25 -1.77 -4.02 8.31
N THR A 26 -1.35 -4.31 9.54
CA THR A 26 -1.55 -3.42 10.69
C THR A 26 -0.23 -2.82 11.10
N ARG A 27 -0.15 -1.49 11.15
CA ARG A 27 0.98 -0.74 11.70
C ARG A 27 0.56 -0.09 13.01
N ALA A 28 1.35 -0.31 14.06
CA ALA A 28 1.14 0.29 15.37
C ALA A 28 2.45 0.89 15.89
N ALA A 29 2.35 1.91 16.74
CA ALA A 29 3.49 2.52 17.40
C ALA A 29 3.14 2.82 18.86
N PHE A 30 4.10 2.62 19.76
CA PHE A 30 3.93 2.92 21.19
C PHE A 30 5.15 3.63 21.76
N GLY A 31 4.96 4.33 22.89
CA GLY A 31 6.01 5.13 23.53
C GLY A 31 6.31 6.45 22.79
N GLY A 32 5.31 7.02 22.11
CA GLY A 32 5.42 8.31 21.40
C GLY A 32 6.18 8.24 20.07
N MET A 33 6.32 7.06 19.48
CA MET A 33 6.87 6.94 18.12
C MET A 33 5.84 7.35 17.06
N PRO A 34 6.27 8.05 15.99
CA PRO A 34 5.39 8.35 14.85
C PRO A 34 5.09 7.09 14.04
N TYR A 35 4.01 7.11 13.27
CA TYR A 35 3.70 6.10 12.26
C TYR A 35 3.48 6.77 10.90
N ASN A 36 3.88 6.07 9.83
CA ASN A 36 3.59 6.47 8.45
C ASN A 36 2.62 5.46 7.84
N GLU A 37 1.82 5.92 6.88
CA GLU A 37 1.01 5.03 6.04
C GLU A 37 1.89 4.14 5.15
N ALA A 38 1.35 2.97 4.83
CA ALA A 38 1.97 1.97 3.98
C ALA A 38 1.69 2.24 2.50
N GLY A 39 2.60 1.84 1.62
CA GLY A 39 2.37 1.93 0.19
C GLY A 39 2.62 3.32 -0.42
N PRO A 40 2.89 3.36 -1.73
CA PRO A 40 3.14 4.61 -2.41
C PRO A 40 1.87 5.45 -2.58
N LYS A 41 2.04 6.75 -2.81
CA LYS A 41 0.94 7.67 -3.12
C LYS A 41 0.78 7.84 -4.62
N ILE A 42 -0.44 7.69 -5.12
CA ILE A 42 -0.78 8.06 -6.50
C ILE A 42 -1.15 9.54 -6.52
N THR A 43 -0.47 10.30 -7.37
CA THR A 43 -0.60 11.76 -7.50
C THR A 43 -1.63 12.15 -8.54
N ASP A 44 -1.93 13.45 -8.62
CA ASP A 44 -2.87 14.05 -9.58
C ASP A 44 -2.38 13.96 -11.04
N ARG A 45 -1.13 13.52 -11.26
CA ARG A 45 -0.63 13.15 -12.60
C ARG A 45 -1.29 11.87 -13.16
N CYS A 46 -2.11 11.18 -12.36
CA CYS A 46 -2.78 9.96 -12.76
C CYS A 46 -3.75 10.20 -13.94
N ILE A 47 -3.43 9.59 -15.09
CA ILE A 47 -4.30 9.60 -16.27
C ILE A 47 -5.36 8.48 -16.27
N GLN A 48 -5.58 7.81 -15.14
CA GLN A 48 -6.61 6.77 -14.96
C GLN A 48 -6.55 5.58 -15.94
N CYS A 49 -5.36 5.26 -16.49
CA CYS A 49 -5.17 4.18 -17.46
C CYS A 49 -5.44 2.75 -16.91
N GLY A 50 -5.46 2.59 -15.59
CA GLY A 50 -5.78 1.32 -14.92
C GLY A 50 -4.68 0.26 -14.93
N LEU A 51 -3.46 0.57 -15.40
CA LEU A 51 -2.35 -0.38 -15.43
C LEU A 51 -1.91 -0.83 -14.02
N CYS A 52 -1.74 0.11 -13.09
CA CYS A 52 -1.42 -0.20 -11.70
C CYS A 52 -2.49 -1.09 -11.03
N TYR A 53 -3.77 -0.80 -11.29
CA TYR A 53 -4.90 -1.58 -10.79
C TYR A 53 -4.89 -3.02 -11.30
N LYS A 54 -4.67 -3.22 -12.60
CA LYS A 54 -4.58 -4.57 -13.20
C LYS A 54 -3.36 -5.35 -12.72
N LYS A 55 -2.24 -4.66 -12.49
CA LYS A 55 -0.97 -5.28 -12.12
C LYS A 55 -0.90 -5.68 -10.65
N CYS A 56 -1.57 -4.95 -9.75
CA CYS A 56 -1.48 -5.18 -8.31
C CYS A 56 -2.04 -6.56 -7.90
N SER A 57 -1.14 -7.52 -7.65
CA SER A 57 -1.49 -8.90 -7.29
C SER A 57 -2.16 -9.01 -5.91
N PHE A 58 -1.98 -8.01 -5.05
CA PHE A 58 -2.57 -7.89 -3.71
C PHE A 58 -3.93 -7.19 -3.69
N LYS A 59 -4.38 -6.64 -4.83
CA LYS A 59 -5.64 -5.88 -4.95
C LYS A 59 -5.67 -4.68 -4.00
N ALA A 60 -4.54 -3.99 -3.89
CA ALA A 60 -4.34 -2.82 -3.05
C ALA A 60 -4.62 -1.49 -3.77
N ILE A 61 -5.15 -1.51 -4.99
CA ILE A 61 -5.44 -0.30 -5.76
C ILE A 61 -6.96 -0.17 -5.90
N GLU A 62 -7.50 0.98 -5.53
CA GLU A 62 -8.89 1.36 -5.75
C GLU A 62 -8.98 2.36 -6.91
N LYS A 63 -10.05 2.25 -7.72
CA LYS A 63 -10.33 3.22 -8.79
C LYS A 63 -10.82 4.55 -8.20
N GLY A 64 -10.43 5.65 -8.82
CA GLY A 64 -10.83 7.00 -8.41
C GLY A 64 -10.18 8.07 -9.30
N THR A 65 -10.34 9.34 -8.91
CA THR A 65 -9.68 10.51 -9.52
C THR A 65 -8.84 11.25 -8.48
N PRO A 66 -7.54 10.92 -8.30
CA PRO A 66 -6.80 9.82 -8.93
C PRO A 66 -7.13 8.44 -8.34
N TYR A 67 -6.58 7.36 -8.92
CA TYR A 67 -6.61 6.04 -8.29
C TYR A 67 -5.93 6.11 -6.92
N ARG A 68 -6.24 5.20 -5.99
CA ARG A 68 -5.69 5.23 -4.62
C ARG A 68 -5.11 3.90 -4.21
N VAL A 69 -4.05 3.93 -3.40
CA VAL A 69 -3.52 2.74 -2.74
C VAL A 69 -4.27 2.56 -1.41
N ILE A 70 -4.74 1.34 -1.15
CA ILE A 70 -5.25 0.91 0.15
C ILE A 70 -4.05 0.41 0.93
N SER A 71 -3.54 1.24 1.83
CA SER A 71 -2.29 1.06 2.56
C SER A 71 -2.22 -0.28 3.30
N GLU A 72 -3.33 -0.71 3.90
CA GLU A 72 -3.44 -1.97 4.63
C GLU A 72 -3.35 -3.20 3.71
N ARG A 73 -3.53 -3.04 2.41
CA ARG A 73 -3.47 -4.14 1.42
C ARG A 73 -2.15 -4.17 0.66
N CYS A 74 -1.30 -3.16 0.81
CA CYS A 74 -0.08 -3.00 0.05
C CYS A 74 1.11 -3.71 0.71
N ASP A 75 1.84 -4.49 -0.08
CA ASP A 75 3.05 -5.21 0.30
C ASP A 75 4.35 -4.48 -0.05
N ASP A 76 4.25 -3.23 -0.54
CA ASP A 76 5.38 -2.40 -0.99
C ASP A 76 6.22 -3.02 -2.14
N CYS A 77 5.64 -3.89 -2.98
CA CYS A 77 6.38 -4.56 -4.08
C CYS A 77 6.86 -3.65 -5.22
N GLY A 78 6.30 -2.45 -5.38
CA GLY A 78 6.69 -1.49 -6.42
C GLY A 78 6.15 -1.76 -7.83
N ASP A 79 5.38 -2.82 -8.05
CA ASP A 79 4.82 -3.17 -9.38
C ASP A 79 4.04 -2.03 -10.03
N CYS A 80 3.29 -1.27 -9.23
CA CYS A 80 2.51 -0.13 -9.70
C CYS A 80 3.41 0.98 -10.29
N ILE A 81 4.59 1.20 -9.72
CA ILE A 81 5.56 2.22 -10.14
C ILE A 81 6.12 1.83 -11.50
N SER A 82 6.55 0.57 -11.63
CA SER A 82 7.15 0.02 -12.85
C SER A 82 6.23 0.10 -14.07
N VAL A 83 4.90 0.02 -13.87
CA VAL A 83 3.92 0.05 -14.97
C VAL A 83 3.30 1.43 -15.21
N CYS A 84 3.63 2.45 -14.41
CA CYS A 84 3.00 3.76 -14.56
C CYS A 84 3.64 4.56 -15.71
N PRO A 85 2.92 4.81 -16.83
CA PRO A 85 3.52 5.44 -18.02
C PRO A 85 3.82 6.94 -17.84
N VAL A 86 3.21 7.56 -16.83
CA VAL A 86 3.32 9.00 -16.53
C VAL A 86 4.06 9.27 -15.23
N GLY A 87 4.62 8.22 -14.62
CA GLY A 87 5.38 8.32 -13.36
C GLY A 87 4.58 8.93 -12.21
N ALA A 88 3.25 8.74 -12.17
CA ALA A 88 2.34 9.40 -11.21
C ALA A 88 2.36 8.79 -9.79
N ILE A 89 3.34 7.98 -9.44
CA ILE A 89 3.39 7.23 -8.18
C ILE A 89 4.63 7.64 -7.40
N ASP A 90 4.42 8.26 -6.24
CA ASP A 90 5.48 8.71 -5.34
C ASP A 90 5.69 7.68 -4.22
N LEU A 91 6.94 7.33 -3.94
CA LEU A 91 7.29 6.45 -2.84
C LEU A 91 7.00 7.15 -1.50
N SER A 92 6.22 6.51 -0.63
CA SER A 92 6.07 6.97 0.75
C SER A 92 7.38 6.76 1.52
N SER A 93 7.78 7.74 2.35
CA SER A 93 8.95 7.58 3.23
C SER A 93 8.76 6.38 4.17
N PRO A 94 9.71 5.43 4.23
CA PRO A 94 9.56 4.22 5.03
C PRO A 94 9.68 4.43 6.54
N PHE A 95 10.03 5.63 7.04
CA PHE A 95 10.30 5.86 8.46
C PHE A 95 9.84 7.20 9.01
#